data_AF-A0A6E8W8H2-F1
#
_entry.id   AF-A0A6E8W8H2-F1
#
_cell.length_a   1.000
_cell.length_b   1.000
_cell.length_c   1.000
_cell.angle_alpha   90.00
_cell.angle_beta   90.00
_cell.angle_gamma   90.00
#
_symmetry.space_group_name_H-M   'P 1'
#
loop_
_entity.id
_entity.type
_entity.pdbx_description
1 polymer ?
#
loop_
_entity_poly.entity_id
_entity_poly.type
_entity_poly.pdbx_seq_one_letter_code
_entity_poly.pdbx_strand_id
1 'polypeptide(L)'
;MRRIYREPANVDVYSGALSEAPVRDGIVGPLLTCLIGDQFLRLKQGDSFWYERRRGPQRFTEAQLQQIYNTKLSSVICRNSDHIEQSPVYLMKRT
;
A
#
# COMPACT_ATOMS: atom_id res chain seq x y z
N MET A 1 11.75 -23.51 10.92
CA MET A 1 12.81 -23.27 9.93
C MET A 1 14.01 -24.22 10.04
N ARG A 2 14.66 -24.37 11.21
CA ARG A 2 15.88 -25.20 11.37
C ARG A 2 15.79 -26.68 10.95
N ARG A 3 14.59 -27.24 10.83
CA ARG A 3 14.36 -28.62 10.36
C ARG A 3 14.49 -28.78 8.84
N ILE A 4 14.36 -27.69 8.09
CA ILE A 4 14.35 -27.69 6.61
C ILE A 4 15.64 -27.05 6.09
N TYR A 5 16.00 -25.89 6.64
CA TYR A 5 17.22 -25.16 6.26
C TYR A 5 18.31 -25.38 7.31
N ARG A 6 19.49 -25.83 6.86
CA ARG A 6 20.67 -26.02 7.72
C ARG A 6 21.26 -24.69 8.20
N GLU A 7 21.23 -23.68 7.34
CA GLU A 7 21.78 -22.35 7.60
C GLU A 7 20.75 -21.26 7.27
N PRO A 8 20.71 -20.14 8.02
CA PRO A 8 19.79 -19.03 7.73
C PRO A 8 19.94 -18.45 6.32
N ALA A 9 21.16 -18.44 5.76
CA ALA A 9 21.44 -17.92 4.43
C ALA A 9 20.75 -18.71 3.30
N ASN A 10 20.32 -19.94 3.58
CA ASN A 10 19.62 -20.78 2.61
C ASN A 10 18.09 -20.63 2.68
N VAL A 11 17.57 -19.83 3.61
CA VAL A 11 16.13 -19.60 3.76
C VAL A 11 15.63 -18.74 2.59
N ASP A 12 14.60 -19.21 1.90
CA ASP A 12 13.95 -18.44 0.85
C ASP A 12 13.40 -17.12 1.41
N VAL A 13 13.63 -16.01 0.69
CA VAL A 13 13.22 -14.67 1.14
C VAL A 13 11.73 -14.62 1.50
N TYR A 14 10.87 -15.28 0.72
CA TYR A 14 9.43 -15.32 1.00
C TYR A 14 9.14 -15.96 2.37
N SER A 15 9.66 -17.16 2.61
CA SER A 15 9.48 -17.89 3.87
C SER A 15 10.10 -17.14 5.05
N GLY A 16 11.31 -16.60 4.86
CA GLY A 16 12.05 -15.81 5.82
C GLY A 16 11.28 -14.57 6.26
N ALA A 17 10.87 -13.74 5.29
CA ALA A 17 10.24 -12.46 5.55
C ALA A 17 8.83 -12.60 6.16
N LEU A 18 8.09 -13.66 5.81
CA LEU A 18 6.80 -13.97 6.46
C LEU A 18 6.93 -14.49 7.89
N SER A 19 8.11 -14.98 8.28
CA SER A 19 8.35 -15.47 9.64
C SER A 19 8.75 -14.37 10.61
N GLU A 20 8.99 -13.15 10.14
CA GLU A 20 9.31 -12.01 10.99
C GLU A 20 8.06 -11.47 11.70
N ALA A 21 8.21 -11.04 12.95
CA ALA A 21 7.13 -10.40 13.68
C ALA A 21 6.79 -9.03 13.06
N PRO A 22 5.50 -8.65 12.97
CA PRO A 22 5.11 -7.33 12.46
C PRO A 22 5.75 -6.17 13.24
N VAL A 23 6.09 -5.10 12.51
CA VAL A 23 6.51 -3.84 13.14
C VAL A 23 5.35 -3.18 13.91
N ARG A 24 5.65 -2.26 14.84
CA ARG A 24 4.62 -1.49 15.55
C ARG A 24 3.71 -0.79 14.53
N ASP A 25 2.40 -0.94 14.72
CA ASP A 25 1.34 -0.42 13.84
C ASP A 25 1.35 -0.93 12.39
N GLY A 26 2.21 -1.91 12.07
CA GLY A 26 2.30 -2.58 10.78
C GLY A 26 1.68 -3.98 10.78
N ILE A 27 1.58 -4.56 9.59
CA ILE A 27 1.09 -5.93 9.37
C ILE A 27 2.17 -6.88 8.85
N VAL A 28 3.37 -6.35 8.56
CA VAL A 28 4.51 -7.13 8.06
C VAL A 28 5.77 -6.83 8.87
N GLY A 29 6.73 -7.75 8.84
CA GLY A 29 8.00 -7.61 9.52
C GLY A 29 8.95 -6.58 8.86
N PRO A 30 10.10 -6.31 9.51
CA PRO A 30 11.07 -5.31 9.05
C PRO A 30 11.56 -5.51 7.61
N LEU A 31 11.83 -6.74 7.19
CA LEU A 31 12.33 -7.03 5.84
C LEU A 31 11.30 -6.67 4.77
N LEU A 32 10.06 -7.14 4.92
CA LEU A 32 8.97 -6.77 4.01
C LEU A 32 8.66 -5.27 4.07
N THR A 33 8.74 -4.64 5.24
CA THR A 33 8.55 -3.19 5.37
C THR A 33 9.54 -2.43 4.50
N CYS A 34 10.82 -2.81 4.55
CA CYS A 34 11.87 -2.21 3.72
C CYS A 34 11.59 -2.44 2.23
N LEU A 35 11.42 -3.70 1.81
CA LEU A 35 11.25 -4.06 0.40
C LEU A 35 10.00 -3.41 -0.22
N ILE A 36 8.88 -3.44 0.49
CA ILE A 36 7.61 -2.86 0.04
C ILE A 36 7.72 -1.34 -0.05
N GLY A 37 8.23 -0.69 1.00
CA GLY A 37 8.35 0.77 1.05
C GLY A 37 9.27 1.33 -0.03
N ASP A 38 10.43 0.72 -0.20
CA ASP A 38 11.41 1.07 -1.23
C ASP A 38 10.84 0.91 -2.65
N GLN A 39 10.09 -0.17 -2.90
CA GLN A 39 9.42 -0.36 -4.18
C GLN A 39 8.31 0.66 -4.44
N PHE A 40 7.45 0.94 -3.45
CA PHE A 40 6.39 1.95 -3.59
C PHE A 40 6.96 3.35 -3.84
N LEU A 41 8.08 3.69 -3.20
CA LEU A 41 8.76 4.97 -3.42
C LEU A 41 9.25 5.10 -4.86
N ARG A 42 9.91 4.07 -5.38
CA ARG A 42 10.39 4.04 -6.78
C ARG A 42 9.24 4.16 -7.78
N LEU A 43 8.13 3.46 -7.55
CA LEU A 43 6.94 3.57 -8.41
C LEU A 43 6.39 4.99 -8.43
N LYS A 44 6.24 5.62 -7.25
CA LYS A 44 5.75 7.00 -7.15
C LYS A 44 6.68 8.01 -7.82
N GLN A 45 7.99 7.90 -7.63
CA GLN A 45 8.96 8.86 -8.17
C GLN A 45 9.27 8.65 -9.66
N GLY A 46 9.28 7.39 -10.11
CA GLY A 46 9.59 7.02 -11.49
C GLY A 46 8.42 7.23 -12.46
N ASP A 47 7.19 7.33 -11.95
CA ASP A 47 6.01 7.53 -12.79
C ASP A 47 5.88 8.99 -13.25
N SER A 48 6.04 9.20 -14.56
CA SER A 48 5.83 10.50 -15.19
C SER A 48 4.39 11.01 -15.10
N PHE A 49 3.43 10.12 -14.90
CA PHE A 49 2.00 10.42 -14.77
C PHE A 49 1.49 10.29 -13.34
N TRP A 50 2.39 10.22 -12.34
CA TRP A 50 1.99 10.21 -10.94
C TRP A 50 1.05 11.40 -10.63
N TYR A 51 -0.11 11.12 -10.04
CA TYR A 51 -1.20 12.10 -9.95
C TYR A 51 -0.82 13.36 -9.14
N GLU A 52 0.07 13.26 -8.14
CA GLU A 52 0.52 14.41 -7.34
C GLU A 52 1.63 15.24 -8.03
N ARG A 53 2.01 14.92 -9.27
CA ARG A 53 3.11 15.59 -9.95
C ARG A 53 2.78 17.07 -10.17
N ARG A 54 3.65 17.96 -9.69
CA ARG A 54 3.43 19.42 -9.70
C ARG A 54 3.87 20.12 -10.99
N ARG A 55 4.52 19.41 -11.92
CA ARG A 55 5.14 19.98 -13.13
C ARG A 55 4.82 19.13 -14.35
N GLY A 56 4.83 19.76 -15.52
CA GLY A 56 4.55 19.11 -16.81
C GLY A 56 3.07 19.18 -17.21
N PRO A 57 2.75 18.91 -18.48
CA PRO A 57 1.40 19.03 -19.02
C PRO A 57 0.40 18.05 -18.40
N GLN A 58 0.87 16.91 -17.88
CA GLN A 58 0.06 15.87 -17.24
C GLN A 58 -0.34 16.17 -15.79
N ARG A 59 0.05 17.32 -15.23
CA ARG A 59 -0.29 17.70 -13.85
C ARG A 59 -1.80 17.96 -13.72
N PHE A 60 -2.37 17.55 -12.60
CA PHE A 60 -3.68 18.04 -12.18
C PHE A 60 -3.61 19.49 -11.67
N THR A 61 -4.73 20.19 -11.72
CA THR A 61 -4.94 21.46 -11.01
C THR A 61 -5.15 21.20 -9.52
N GLU A 62 -4.97 22.22 -8.68
CA GLU A 62 -5.19 22.10 -7.24
C GLU A 62 -6.63 21.67 -6.92
N ALA A 63 -7.62 22.23 -7.62
CA ALA A 63 -9.02 21.85 -7.47
C ALA A 63 -9.27 20.37 -7.81
N GLN A 64 -8.62 19.85 -8.84
CA GLN A 64 -8.71 18.43 -9.21
C GLN A 64 -8.03 17.53 -8.17
N LEU A 65 -6.85 17.92 -7.65
CA LEU A 65 -6.17 17.19 -6.58
C LEU A 65 -7.02 17.13 -5.31
N GLN A 66 -7.71 18.22 -4.96
CA GLN A 66 -8.60 18.23 -3.81
C GLN A 66 -9.75 17.22 -3.95
N GLN A 67 -10.31 17.05 -5.16
CA GLN A 67 -11.32 16.02 -5.42
C GLN A 67 -10.74 14.60 -5.27
N ILE A 68 -9.51 14.38 -5.73
CA ILE A 68 -8.82 13.10 -5.57
C ILE A 68 -8.58 12.79 -4.09
N TYR A 69 -8.05 13.74 -3.30
CA TYR A 69 -7.80 13.55 -1.87
C TYR A 69 -9.06 13.31 -1.04
N ASN A 70 -10.19 13.87 -1.48
CA ASN A 70 -11.49 13.67 -0.83
C ASN A 70 -12.11 12.31 -1.17
N THR A 71 -11.62 11.59 -2.17
CA THR A 71 -12.13 10.26 -2.53
C THR A 71 -11.72 9.20 -1.48
N LYS A 72 -12.68 8.42 -0.99
CA LYS A 72 -12.46 7.28 -0.09
C LYS A 72 -12.83 5.97 -0.77
N LEU A 73 -12.18 4.87 -0.38
CA LEU A 73 -12.48 3.53 -0.92
C LEU A 73 -13.95 3.13 -0.68
N SER A 74 -14.49 3.48 0.50
CA SER A 74 -15.91 3.31 0.83
C SER A 74 -16.83 4.03 -0.16
N SER A 75 -16.53 5.29 -0.49
CA SER A 75 -17.28 6.05 -1.49
C SER A 75 -17.18 5.47 -2.90
N VAL A 76 -16.06 4.84 -3.26
CA VAL A 76 -15.93 4.12 -4.53
C VAL A 76 -16.84 2.88 -4.54
N ILE A 77 -16.81 2.08 -3.48
CA ILE A 77 -17.64 0.86 -3.38
C ILE A 77 -19.14 1.20 -3.40
N CYS A 78 -19.58 2.16 -2.59
CA CYS A 78 -21.00 2.55 -2.52
C CYS A 78 -21.55 3.09 -3.86
N ARG A 79 -20.73 3.79 -4.65
CA ARG A 79 -21.18 4.30 -5.97
C ARG A 79 -21.30 3.23 -7.04
N ASN A 80 -20.68 2.06 -6.84
CA ASN A 80 -20.54 1.02 -7.87
C ASN A 80 -21.11 -0.34 -7.43
N SER A 81 -21.96 -0.37 -6.40
CA SER A 81 -22.57 -1.61 -5.88
C SER A 81 -24.07 -1.42 -5.67
N ASP A 82 -24.89 -2.36 -6.11
CA ASP A 82 -26.35 -2.21 -6.12
C ASP A 82 -27.00 -2.38 -4.73
N HIS A 83 -26.35 -3.09 -3.82
CA HIS A 83 -26.94 -3.50 -2.53
C HIS A 83 -26.08 -3.12 -1.31
N ILE A 84 -25.18 -2.15 -1.46
CA ILE A 84 -24.39 -1.61 -0.35
C ILE A 84 -24.97 -0.27 0.05
N GLU A 85 -25.93 -0.30 0.98
CA GLU A 85 -26.59 0.90 1.52
C GLU A 85 -25.74 1.61 2.58
N GLN A 86 -24.89 0.86 3.30
CA GLN A 86 -24.07 1.38 4.39
C GLN A 86 -22.65 0.78 4.35
N SER A 87 -21.65 1.60 4.67
CA SER A 87 -20.25 1.20 4.76
C SER A 87 -19.53 2.03 5.83
N PRO A 88 -18.59 1.44 6.60
CA PRO A 88 -17.65 2.23 7.38
C PRO A 88 -16.89 3.22 6.49
N VAL A 89 -16.63 4.43 7.01
CA VAL A 89 -15.89 5.46 6.25
C VAL A 89 -14.46 4.98 5.96
N TYR A 90 -13.79 4.39 6.94
CA TYR A 90 -12.40 3.91 6.85
C TYR A 90 -12.34 2.37 6.84
N LEU A 91 -12.44 1.78 5.64
CA LEU A 91 -12.54 0.31 5.46
C LEU A 91 -11.32 -0.47 5.94
N MET A 92 -10.12 0.10 5.83
CA MET A 92 -8.87 -0.58 6.19
C MET A 92 -8.41 -0.25 7.63
N LYS A 93 -9.26 0.37 8.44
CA LYS A 93 -8.91 0.70 9.83
C LYS A 93 -8.88 -0.59 10.66
N ARG A 94 -7.78 -0.84 11.35
CA ARG A 94 -7.67 -1.94 12.32
C ARG A 94 -8.55 -1.62 13.54
N THR A 95 -9.49 -2.51 13.85
CA THR A 95 -10.30 -2.50 15.09
C THR A 95 -9.48 -2.94 16.29
#